data_AF-A0A8T7G9Z9-F1
#
_entry.id   AF-A0A8T7G9Z9-F1
#
_cell.length_a   1.000
_cell.length_b   1.000
_cell.length_c   1.000
_cell.angle_alpha   90.00
_cell.angle_beta   90.00
_cell.angle_gamma   90.00
#
_symmetry.space_group_name_H-M   'P 1'
#
loop_
_entity.id
_entity.type
_entity.pdbx_description
1 polymer ?
#
loop_
_entity_poly.entity_id
_entity_poly.type
_entity_poly.pdbx_seq_one_letter_code
_entity_poly.pdbx_strand_id
1 'polypeptide(L)'
;MDPDQVTKAEQIIDSEVNAVSKDSSRIKRNSCAACHVLFTLVDGMQLNESEAADMLTEVLLEKPELNDRFIDMVEKIHMKERMQGALFAIKTRESKDRYIDSQFRNSLDELLGDAANYGVEIVLRKLIMANVALQIAQNLGIDYHAATEELYYYMRKNDQATHEQLMELIASLLSRSARK
;
A
#
# COMPACT_ATOMS: atom_id res chain seq x y z
N MET A 1 -13.77 -12.40 -16.55
CA MET A 1 -12.59 -12.99 -17.22
C MET A 1 -12.94 -14.37 -17.77
N ASP A 2 -12.02 -15.04 -18.46
CA ASP A 2 -12.18 -16.45 -18.84
C ASP A 2 -12.29 -17.32 -17.56
N PRO A 3 -13.38 -18.09 -17.35
CA PRO A 3 -13.58 -18.91 -16.16
C PRO A 3 -12.42 -19.88 -15.87
N ASP A 4 -11.74 -20.36 -16.92
CA ASP A 4 -10.60 -21.26 -16.78
C ASP A 4 -9.37 -20.53 -16.22
N GLN A 5 -9.20 -19.25 -16.56
CA GLN A 5 -8.14 -18.41 -16.01
C GLN A 5 -8.37 -18.11 -14.52
N VAL A 6 -9.61 -17.80 -14.13
CA VAL A 6 -9.96 -17.53 -12.73
C VAL A 6 -9.74 -18.77 -11.88
N THR A 7 -10.15 -19.95 -12.36
CA THR A 7 -9.94 -21.23 -11.67
C THR A 7 -8.46 -21.53 -11.48
N LYS A 8 -7.65 -21.29 -12.52
CA LYS A 8 -6.19 -21.47 -12.43
C LYS A 8 -5.55 -20.48 -11.44
N ALA A 9 -5.99 -19.23 -11.46
CA ALA A 9 -5.52 -18.21 -10.52
C ALA A 9 -5.82 -18.60 -9.07
N GLU A 10 -7.06 -19.02 -8.79
CA GLU A 10 -7.49 -19.52 -7.49
C GLU A 10 -6.59 -20.66 -6.98
N GLN A 11 -6.28 -21.64 -7.83
CA GLN A 11 -5.39 -22.75 -7.47
C GLN A 11 -3.97 -22.29 -7.13
N ILE A 12 -3.41 -21.35 -7.89
CA ILE A 12 -2.08 -20.79 -7.63
C ILE A 12 -2.08 -20.05 -6.29
N ILE A 13 -3.07 -19.18 -6.08
CA ILE A 13 -3.20 -18.36 -4.87
C ILE A 13 -3.39 -19.27 -3.65
N ASP A 14 -4.32 -20.22 -3.70
CA ASP A 14 -4.59 -21.15 -2.60
C ASP A 14 -3.37 -21.99 -2.23
N SER A 15 -2.70 -22.56 -3.24
CA SER A 15 -1.49 -23.36 -3.04
C SER A 15 -0.39 -22.53 -2.37
N GLU A 16 -0.15 -21.31 -2.86
CA GLU A 16 0.94 -20.48 -2.35
C GLU A 16 0.63 -19.93 -0.96
N VAL A 17 -0.62 -19.50 -0.69
CA VAL A 17 -1.07 -19.10 0.65
C VAL A 17 -0.89 -20.23 1.65
N ASN A 18 -1.27 -21.46 1.29
CA ASN A 18 -1.12 -22.63 2.15
C ASN A 18 0.35 -22.95 2.43
N ALA A 19 1.20 -22.89 1.41
CA ALA A 19 2.60 -23.25 1.54
C ALA A 19 3.39 -22.20 2.33
N VAL A 20 3.14 -20.90 2.12
CA VAL A 20 3.72 -19.80 2.90
C VAL A 20 3.20 -19.79 4.35
N SER A 21 1.92 -20.09 4.57
CA SER A 21 1.35 -20.13 5.93
C SER A 21 1.99 -21.23 6.79
N LYS A 22 2.37 -22.36 6.16
CA LYS A 22 3.09 -23.46 6.81
C LYS A 22 4.55 -23.13 7.07
N ASP A 23 5.21 -22.44 6.13
CA ASP A 23 6.62 -22.08 6.22
C ASP A 23 6.87 -20.67 5.68
N SER A 24 6.98 -19.70 6.60
CA SER A 24 7.23 -18.30 6.26
C SER A 24 8.67 -18.03 5.79
N SER A 25 9.59 -18.98 5.96
CA SER A 25 10.98 -18.86 5.47
C SER A 25 11.07 -18.88 3.94
N ARG A 26 10.00 -19.31 3.25
CA ARG A 26 9.85 -19.21 1.79
C ARG A 26 9.87 -17.76 1.30
N ILE A 27 9.58 -16.78 2.16
CA ILE A 27 9.65 -15.36 1.84
C ILE A 27 10.92 -14.76 2.45
N LYS A 28 11.73 -14.08 1.63
CA LYS A 28 12.91 -13.34 2.10
C LYS A 28 12.52 -12.37 3.22
N ARG A 29 13.40 -12.22 4.22
CA ARG A 29 13.13 -11.50 5.49
C ARG A 29 12.55 -10.08 5.34
N ASN A 30 12.92 -9.36 4.26
CA ASN A 30 12.47 -8.00 3.99
C ASN A 30 11.46 -7.90 2.83
N SER A 31 11.00 -9.02 2.28
CA SER A 31 10.06 -9.04 1.14
C SER A 31 8.60 -9.09 1.60
N CYS A 32 7.71 -8.42 0.88
CA CYS A 32 6.27 -8.43 1.20
C CYS A 32 5.63 -9.81 0.92
N ALA A 33 4.87 -10.35 1.89
CA ALA A 33 4.16 -11.62 1.75
C ALA A 33 3.03 -11.54 0.71
N ALA A 34 2.31 -10.42 0.67
CA ALA A 34 1.30 -10.17 -0.36
C ALA A 34 1.95 -10.08 -1.75
N CYS A 35 3.07 -9.35 -1.88
CA CYS A 35 3.80 -9.26 -3.15
C CYS A 35 4.36 -10.62 -3.58
N HIS A 36 4.77 -11.48 -2.65
CA HIS A 36 5.23 -12.83 -2.98
C HIS A 36 4.16 -13.66 -3.68
N VAL A 37 2.91 -13.62 -3.17
CA VAL A 37 1.77 -14.29 -3.84
C VAL A 37 1.46 -13.64 -5.18
N LEU A 38 1.47 -12.30 -5.25
CA LEU A 38 1.28 -11.55 -6.49
C LEU A 38 2.30 -11.94 -7.57
N PHE A 39 3.59 -11.98 -7.24
CA PHE A 39 4.64 -12.33 -8.20
C PHE A 39 4.61 -13.82 -8.57
N THR A 40 4.17 -14.69 -7.67
CA THR A 40 3.88 -16.10 -8.02
C THR A 40 2.76 -16.19 -9.06
N LEU A 41 1.75 -15.31 -8.97
CA LEU A 41 0.68 -15.23 -9.96
C LEU A 41 1.17 -14.66 -11.30
N VAL A 42 1.96 -13.59 -11.28
CA VAL A 42 2.66 -13.03 -12.46
C VAL A 42 3.40 -14.14 -13.21
N ASP A 43 4.25 -14.89 -12.51
CA ASP A 43 5.06 -15.95 -13.13
C ASP A 43 4.20 -17.13 -13.62
N GLY A 44 3.23 -17.58 -12.80
CA GLY A 44 2.39 -18.74 -13.10
C GLY A 44 1.36 -18.50 -14.22
N MET A 45 1.01 -17.25 -14.47
CA MET A 45 0.01 -16.84 -15.46
C MET A 45 0.57 -16.01 -16.63
N GLN A 46 1.84 -15.61 -16.58
CA GLN A 46 2.49 -14.78 -17.58
C GLN A 46 1.77 -13.43 -17.78
N LEU A 47 1.30 -12.86 -16.67
CA LEU A 47 0.63 -11.57 -16.61
C LEU A 47 1.61 -10.47 -16.27
N ASN A 48 1.29 -9.21 -16.58
CA ASN A 48 2.00 -8.10 -15.95
C ASN A 48 1.51 -7.88 -14.50
N GLU A 49 2.23 -7.06 -13.72
CA GLU A 49 1.93 -6.84 -12.30
C GLU A 49 0.53 -6.25 -12.07
N SER A 50 0.07 -5.34 -12.93
CA SER A 50 -1.26 -4.75 -12.82
C SER A 50 -2.37 -5.78 -13.08
N GLU A 51 -2.22 -6.56 -14.15
CA GLU A 51 -3.17 -7.63 -14.49
C GLU A 51 -3.24 -8.70 -13.40
N ALA A 52 -2.08 -9.08 -12.84
CA ALA A 52 -2.03 -10.01 -11.73
C ALA A 52 -2.65 -9.43 -10.45
N ALA A 53 -2.49 -8.13 -10.18
CA ALA A 53 -3.07 -7.48 -9.02
C ALA A 53 -4.60 -7.41 -9.12
N ASP A 54 -5.11 -7.09 -10.32
CA ASP A 54 -6.54 -7.11 -10.60
C ASP A 54 -7.11 -8.52 -10.43
N MET A 55 -6.44 -9.53 -10.99
CA MET A 55 -6.87 -10.93 -10.88
C MET A 55 -6.80 -11.47 -9.45
N LEU A 56 -5.75 -11.16 -8.70
CA LEU A 56 -5.64 -11.52 -7.28
C LEU A 56 -6.80 -10.91 -6.50
N THR A 57 -7.13 -9.64 -6.76
CA THR A 57 -8.24 -8.95 -6.10
C THR A 57 -9.58 -9.60 -6.43
N GLU A 58 -9.85 -9.88 -7.71
CA GLU A 58 -11.10 -10.53 -8.16
C GLU A 58 -11.28 -11.89 -7.48
N VAL A 59 -10.26 -12.75 -7.50
CA VAL A 59 -10.33 -14.08 -6.87
C VAL A 59 -10.58 -13.98 -5.37
N LEU A 60 -9.86 -13.12 -4.66
CA LEU A 60 -10.03 -12.98 -3.20
C LEU A 60 -11.41 -12.40 -2.84
N LEU A 61 -11.96 -11.49 -3.65
CA LEU A 61 -13.32 -10.99 -3.44
C LEU A 61 -14.38 -12.08 -3.61
N GLU A 62 -14.21 -12.96 -4.61
CA GLU A 62 -15.16 -14.05 -4.88
C GLU A 62 -15.02 -15.25 -3.93
N LYS A 63 -13.88 -15.38 -3.23
CA LYS A 63 -13.54 -16.51 -2.35
C LYS A 63 -13.25 -16.05 -0.91
N PRO A 64 -14.28 -15.76 -0.09
CA PRO A 64 -14.11 -15.23 1.26
C PRO A 64 -13.18 -16.06 2.16
N GLU A 65 -13.29 -17.39 2.13
CA GLU A 65 -12.43 -18.27 2.95
C GLU A 65 -10.95 -18.24 2.53
N LEU A 66 -10.67 -18.03 1.24
CA LEU A 66 -9.31 -17.85 0.74
C LEU A 66 -8.78 -16.45 1.12
N ASN A 67 -9.63 -15.43 1.05
CA ASN A 67 -9.30 -14.08 1.47
C ASN A 67 -8.96 -14.00 2.96
N ASP A 68 -9.74 -14.65 3.82
CA ASP A 68 -9.44 -14.71 5.26
C ASP A 68 -8.07 -15.36 5.52
N ARG A 69 -7.77 -16.48 4.86
CA ARG A 69 -6.46 -17.13 4.97
C ARG A 69 -5.32 -16.28 4.40
N PHE A 70 -5.54 -15.57 3.30
CA PHE A 70 -4.58 -14.64 2.73
C PHE A 70 -4.27 -13.50 3.72
N ILE A 71 -5.30 -12.89 4.31
CA ILE A 71 -5.17 -11.84 5.32
C ILE A 71 -4.41 -12.37 6.54
N ASP A 72 -4.80 -13.54 7.06
CA ASP A 72 -4.16 -14.16 8.23
C ASP A 72 -2.68 -14.45 7.98
N MET A 73 -2.34 -14.95 6.78
CA MET A 73 -0.95 -15.19 6.37
C MET A 73 -0.14 -13.88 6.37
N VAL A 74 -0.68 -12.83 5.74
CA VAL A 74 -0.04 -11.51 5.67
C VAL A 74 0.16 -10.94 7.07
N GLU A 75 -0.87 -10.97 7.93
CA GLU A 75 -0.77 -10.48 9.30
C GLU A 75 0.21 -11.29 10.14
N LYS A 76 0.20 -12.62 10.04
CA LYS A 76 1.14 -13.50 10.74
C LYS A 76 2.58 -13.11 10.42
N ILE A 77 2.90 -12.95 9.14
CA ILE A 77 4.28 -12.70 8.71
C ILE A 77 4.72 -11.28 9.02
N HIS A 78 3.92 -10.28 8.62
CA HIS A 78 4.31 -8.88 8.78
C HIS A 78 4.18 -8.40 10.21
N MET A 79 3.01 -8.59 10.81
CA MET A 79 2.67 -7.95 12.07
C MET A 79 3.20 -8.73 13.26
N LYS A 80 3.20 -10.07 13.20
CA LYS A 80 3.61 -10.94 14.32
C LYS A 80 5.07 -11.39 14.22
N GLU A 81 5.46 -12.08 13.16
CA GLU A 81 6.82 -12.64 13.04
C GLU A 81 7.90 -11.56 12.82
N ARG A 82 7.58 -10.53 12.04
CA ARG A 82 8.50 -9.43 11.72
C ARG A 82 8.28 -8.18 12.57
N MET A 83 7.34 -8.23 13.49
CA MET A 83 7.07 -7.16 14.46
C MET A 83 6.71 -5.80 13.83
N GLN A 84 6.22 -5.77 12.58
CA GLN A 84 5.80 -4.55 11.91
C GLN A 84 4.42 -4.14 12.45
N GLY A 85 4.36 -3.51 13.62
CA GLY A 85 3.08 -3.14 14.27
C GLY A 85 2.60 -4.13 15.32
N ALA A 86 3.53 -4.67 16.12
CA ALA A 86 3.23 -5.69 17.15
C ALA A 86 2.07 -5.35 18.10
N LEU A 87 1.92 -4.08 18.49
CA LEU A 87 0.80 -3.62 19.33
C LEU A 87 -0.56 -3.60 18.60
N PHE A 88 -0.55 -3.43 17.29
CA PHE A 88 -1.74 -3.55 16.45
C PHE A 88 -2.08 -5.02 16.18
N ALA A 89 -1.05 -5.87 16.04
CA ALA A 89 -1.16 -7.29 15.74
C ALA A 89 -1.98 -8.09 16.77
N ILE A 90 -1.91 -7.69 18.05
CA ILE A 90 -2.60 -8.36 19.17
C ILE A 90 -4.09 -7.99 19.30
N LYS A 91 -4.58 -7.01 18.53
CA LYS A 91 -5.99 -6.58 18.57
C LYS A 91 -6.88 -7.56 17.80
N THR A 92 -8.15 -7.66 18.21
CA THR A 92 -9.17 -8.37 17.42
C THR A 92 -9.37 -7.66 16.08
N ARG A 93 -9.83 -8.38 15.05
CA ARG A 93 -10.14 -7.80 13.73
C ARG A 93 -11.10 -6.61 13.87
N GLU A 94 -12.17 -6.77 14.64
CA GLU A 94 -13.13 -5.70 14.91
C GLU A 94 -12.50 -4.46 15.56
N SER A 95 -11.54 -4.63 16.48
CA SER A 95 -10.82 -3.51 17.08
C SER A 95 -9.85 -2.85 16.10
N LYS A 96 -9.23 -3.61 15.19
CA LYS A 96 -8.40 -3.08 14.11
C LYS A 96 -9.23 -2.25 13.16
N ASP A 97 -10.39 -2.77 12.74
CA ASP A 97 -11.31 -2.08 11.82
C ASP A 97 -11.82 -0.78 12.41
N ARG A 98 -12.23 -0.76 13.68
CA ARG A 98 -12.63 0.47 14.38
C ARG A 98 -11.51 1.50 14.46
N TYR A 99 -10.28 1.05 14.70
CA TYR A 99 -9.12 1.94 14.73
C TYR A 99 -8.85 2.52 13.33
N ILE A 100 -8.87 1.69 12.29
CA ILE A 100 -8.68 2.12 10.89
C ILE A 100 -9.79 3.08 10.45
N ASP A 101 -11.07 2.78 10.73
CA ASP A 101 -12.20 3.66 10.38
C ASP A 101 -12.04 5.04 11.02
N SER A 102 -11.65 5.10 12.30
CA SER A 102 -11.37 6.37 12.97
C SER A 102 -10.23 7.14 12.31
N GLN A 103 -9.10 6.48 12.01
CA GLN A 103 -7.96 7.14 11.36
C GLN A 103 -8.30 7.60 9.94
N PHE A 104 -9.08 6.80 9.21
CA PHE A 104 -9.54 7.12 7.86
C PHE A 104 -10.41 8.37 7.87
N ARG A 105 -11.44 8.42 8.72
CA ARG A 105 -12.33 9.59 8.84
C ARG A 105 -11.57 10.83 9.28
N ASN A 106 -10.73 10.72 10.30
CA ASN A 106 -9.93 11.85 10.78
C ASN A 106 -9.01 12.40 9.69
N SER A 107 -8.37 11.52 8.90
CA SER A 107 -7.51 11.93 7.78
C SER A 107 -8.32 12.67 6.71
N LEU A 108 -9.51 12.19 6.35
CA LEU A 108 -10.38 12.87 5.38
C LEU A 108 -10.85 14.23 5.90
N ASP A 109 -11.27 14.31 7.16
CA ASP A 109 -11.71 15.55 7.79
C ASP A 109 -10.56 16.57 7.87
N GLU A 110 -9.33 16.12 8.13
CA GLU A 110 -8.14 16.99 8.09
C GLU A 110 -7.91 17.54 6.68
N LEU A 111 -7.92 16.70 5.65
CA LEU A 111 -7.72 17.14 4.27
C LEU A 111 -8.82 18.12 3.81
N LEU A 112 -10.07 17.87 4.22
CA LEU A 112 -11.19 18.79 3.94
C LEU A 112 -11.03 20.12 4.70
N GLY A 113 -10.66 20.06 5.97
CA GLY A 113 -10.39 21.24 6.80
C GLY A 113 -9.25 22.08 6.22
N ASP A 114 -8.18 21.44 5.78
CA ASP A 114 -7.05 22.10 5.14
C ASP A 114 -7.45 22.78 3.82
N ALA A 115 -8.18 22.07 2.96
CA ALA A 115 -8.65 22.63 1.70
C ALA A 115 -9.54 23.87 1.94
N ALA A 116 -10.44 23.80 2.93
CA ALA A 116 -11.34 24.88 3.27
C ALA A 116 -10.64 26.11 3.85
N ASN A 117 -9.58 25.91 4.65
CA ASN A 117 -8.90 27.00 5.36
C ASN A 117 -7.68 27.56 4.61
N TYR A 118 -7.00 26.75 3.80
CA TYR A 118 -5.70 27.07 3.22
C TYR A 118 -5.62 26.85 1.70
N GLY A 119 -6.68 26.34 1.08
CA GLY A 119 -6.74 26.07 -0.36
C GLY A 119 -6.33 24.63 -0.73
N VAL A 120 -6.73 24.20 -1.93
CA VAL A 120 -6.47 22.82 -2.41
C VAL A 120 -4.97 22.57 -2.63
N GLU A 121 -4.19 23.62 -2.84
CA GLU A 121 -2.73 23.58 -3.00
C GLU A 121 -2.04 22.95 -1.79
N ILE A 122 -2.48 23.25 -0.56
CA ILE A 122 -1.86 22.67 0.65
C ILE A 122 -2.11 21.17 0.73
N VAL A 123 -3.31 20.74 0.34
CA VAL A 123 -3.71 19.33 0.33
C VAL A 123 -2.88 18.58 -0.71
N LEU A 124 -2.76 19.13 -1.93
CA LEU A 124 -1.92 18.54 -2.97
C LEU A 124 -0.46 18.44 -2.51
N ARG A 125 0.07 19.47 -1.87
CA ARG A 125 1.42 19.44 -1.27
C ARG A 125 1.56 18.30 -0.26
N LYS A 126 0.63 18.16 0.70
CA LYS A 126 0.65 17.08 1.70
C LYS A 126 0.63 15.70 1.01
N LEU A 127 -0.26 15.50 0.05
CA LEU A 127 -0.41 14.22 -0.66
C LEU A 127 0.83 13.87 -1.51
N ILE A 128 1.41 14.86 -2.21
CA ILE A 128 2.63 14.66 -2.99
C ILE A 128 3.80 14.30 -2.07
N MET A 129 3.99 15.03 -0.97
CA MET A 129 5.07 14.75 -0.02
C MET A 129 4.92 13.36 0.62
N ALA A 130 3.70 12.98 1.01
CA ALA A 130 3.42 11.65 1.54
C ALA A 130 3.72 10.55 0.52
N ASN A 131 3.34 10.73 -0.74
CA ASN A 131 3.64 9.78 -1.81
C ASN A 131 5.14 9.65 -2.07
N VAL A 132 5.88 10.76 -2.11
CA VAL A 132 7.34 10.72 -2.29
C VAL A 132 8.02 10.03 -1.11
N ALA A 133 7.63 10.33 0.13
CA ALA A 133 8.15 9.65 1.32
C ALA A 133 7.86 8.15 1.30
N LEU A 134 6.66 7.74 0.86
CA LEU A 134 6.30 6.33 0.70
C LEU A 134 7.20 5.63 -0.33
N GLN A 135 7.43 6.28 -1.48
CA GLN A 135 8.33 5.73 -2.51
C GLN A 135 9.77 5.61 -2.01
N ILE A 136 10.27 6.59 -1.25
CA ILE A 136 11.60 6.51 -0.62
C ILE A 136 11.65 5.33 0.36
N ALA A 137 10.65 5.17 1.23
CA ALA A 137 10.56 4.08 2.19
C ALA A 137 10.63 2.71 1.47
N GLN A 138 9.82 2.54 0.43
CA GLN A 138 9.76 1.32 -0.37
C GLN A 138 11.08 1.02 -1.09
N ASN A 139 11.67 2.04 -1.74
CA ASN A 139 12.88 1.87 -2.55
C ASN A 139 14.14 1.64 -1.70
N LEU A 140 14.24 2.28 -0.54
CA LEU A 140 15.38 2.14 0.37
C LEU A 140 15.21 1.01 1.38
N GLY A 141 14.00 0.46 1.52
CA GLY A 141 13.70 -0.55 2.53
C GLY A 141 13.76 -0.04 3.97
N ILE A 142 13.43 1.24 4.16
CA ILE A 142 13.36 1.90 5.48
C ILE A 142 11.89 2.12 5.87
N ASP A 143 11.62 2.37 7.15
CA ASP A 143 10.26 2.70 7.58
C ASP A 143 9.82 4.08 7.08
N TYR A 144 8.51 4.29 7.03
CA TYR A 144 7.91 5.52 6.50
C TYR A 144 8.31 6.77 7.28
N HIS A 145 8.54 6.66 8.59
CA HIS A 145 8.96 7.78 9.41
C HIS A 145 10.40 8.20 9.05
N ALA A 146 11.33 7.24 9.00
CA ALA A 146 12.69 7.50 8.54
C ALA A 146 12.73 8.09 7.11
N ALA A 147 11.90 7.59 6.20
CA ALA A 147 11.81 8.15 4.84
C ALA A 147 11.29 9.60 4.82
N THR A 148 10.35 9.93 5.71
CA THR A 148 9.83 11.30 5.86
C THR A 148 10.92 12.25 6.37
N GLU A 149 11.75 11.79 7.32
CA GLU A 149 12.88 12.56 7.83
C GLU A 149 13.97 12.78 6.77
N GLU A 150 14.34 11.73 6.03
CA GLU A 150 15.32 11.83 4.93
C GLU A 150 14.83 12.77 3.82
N LEU A 151 13.54 12.70 3.46
CA LEU A 151 12.93 13.64 2.53
C LEU A 151 13.00 15.07 3.07
N TYR A 152 12.72 15.28 4.35
CA TYR A 152 12.84 16.58 5.00
C TYR A 152 14.27 17.12 4.94
N TYR A 153 15.28 16.31 5.27
CA TYR A 153 16.69 16.72 5.20
C TYR A 153 17.11 17.10 3.78
N TYR A 154 16.71 16.30 2.79
CA TYR A 154 16.98 16.57 1.38
C TYR A 154 16.33 17.87 0.90
N MET A 155 15.03 18.06 1.18
CA MET A 155 14.30 19.27 0.81
C MET A 155 14.87 20.48 1.52
N ARG A 156 15.21 20.39 2.82
CA ARG A 156 15.78 21.51 3.57
C ARG A 156 17.10 22.01 2.97
N LYS A 157 17.94 21.10 2.48
CA LYS A 157 19.21 21.42 1.80
C LYS A 157 18.98 22.04 0.41
N ASN A 158 17.90 21.66 -0.26
CA ASN A 158 17.56 22.07 -1.63
C ASN A 158 16.24 22.86 -1.68
N ASP A 159 15.99 23.70 -0.67
CA ASP A 159 14.66 24.22 -0.33
C ASP A 159 14.00 24.94 -1.52
N GLN A 160 14.71 25.90 -2.11
CA GLN A 160 14.17 26.66 -3.24
C GLN A 160 13.85 25.77 -4.45
N ALA A 161 14.80 24.93 -4.88
CA ALA A 161 14.62 24.08 -6.06
C ALA A 161 13.49 23.05 -5.87
N THR A 162 13.43 22.41 -4.70
CA THR A 162 12.37 21.43 -4.40
C THR A 162 11.01 22.09 -4.21
N HIS A 163 10.97 23.30 -3.66
CA HIS A 163 9.75 24.10 -3.56
C HIS A 163 9.22 24.48 -4.96
N GLU A 164 10.07 25.01 -5.84
CA GLU A 164 9.70 25.42 -7.20
C GLU A 164 9.13 24.23 -8.00
N GLN A 165 9.82 23.08 -7.98
CA GLN A 165 9.35 21.85 -8.64
C GLN A 165 8.00 21.37 -8.12
N LEU A 166 7.80 21.42 -6.80
CA LEU A 166 6.54 21.03 -6.17
C LEU A 166 5.40 21.96 -6.60
N MET A 167 5.64 23.27 -6.60
CA MET A 167 4.64 24.25 -7.00
C MET A 167 4.30 24.15 -8.49
N GLU A 168 5.29 23.88 -9.35
CA GLU A 168 5.06 23.64 -10.78
C GLU A 168 4.15 22.42 -11.01
N LEU A 169 4.41 21.31 -10.29
CA LEU A 169 3.56 20.13 -10.35
C LEU A 169 2.12 20.43 -9.90
N ILE A 170 1.96 21.11 -8.77
CA ILE A 170 0.64 21.50 -8.23
C ILE A 170 -0.11 22.37 -9.25
N ALA A 171 0.54 23.38 -9.83
CA ALA A 171 -0.06 24.25 -10.84
C ALA A 171 -0.47 23.47 -12.10
N SER A 172 0.34 22.49 -12.53
CA SER A 172 0.01 21.61 -13.66
C SER A 172 -1.23 20.75 -13.39
N LEU A 173 -1.36 20.20 -12.18
CA LEU A 173 -2.52 19.39 -11.79
C LEU A 173 -3.81 20.23 -11.74
N LEU A 174 -3.76 21.41 -11.12
CA LEU A 174 -4.91 22.31 -11.00
C LEU A 174 -5.35 22.85 -12.38
N SER A 175 -4.40 23.26 -13.21
CA SER A 175 -4.70 23.79 -14.55
C SER A 175 -5.29 22.74 -15.50
N ARG A 176 -4.92 21.47 -15.37
CA ARG A 176 -5.55 20.36 -16.11
C ARG A 176 -6.97 20.08 -15.65
N SER A 177 -7.26 20.23 -14.35
CA SER A 177 -8.62 20.11 -13.81
C SER A 177 -9.55 21.21 -14.32
N ALA A 178 -9.03 22.42 -14.57
CA ALA A 178 -9.82 23.56 -15.06
C ALA A 178 -10.12 23.51 -16.57
N ARG A 179 -9.51 22.56 -17.32
CA ARG A 179 -9.72 22.38 -18.77
C ARG A 179 -10.75 21.29 -19.11
N LYS A 180 -11.32 20.63 -18.10
CA LYS A 180 -12.48 19.74 -18.23
C LYS A 180 -13.73 20.49 -17.84
#